data_AF-A0A450T2X0-F1
#
_entry.id   AF-A0A450T2X0-F1
#
_cell.length_a   1.000
_cell.length_b   1.000
_cell.length_c   1.000
_cell.angle_alpha   90.00
_cell.angle_beta   90.00
_cell.angle_gamma   90.00
#
_symmetry.space_group_name_H-M   'P 1'
#
loop_
_entity.id
_entity.type
_entity.pdbx_description
1 polymer ?
#
loop_
_entity_poly.entity_id
_entity_poly.type
_entity_poly.pdbx_seq_one_letter_code
_entity_poly.pdbx_strand_id
1 'polypeptide(L)'
;MPSLYQENVSAISEQRQRLIRKALPRIEENLHVHRDAHLAKISKGKIALDTPGWVRVNPAPPVSDHDRSFRLCVGFRNSGCEYRESDPKKLGCLNCGYYAGTAFENVDGEILLTQLQSAIRTAAKECTPYNAIEFLNDGSFLNPREFDRETQKALFSLVAQMPHIKRVLIESRANYIKSDSITFLLSCLRPDQRLEVGIGFESADDFVREVCINKGSSRKAFERAIQVLQTIQADEGKERVAILAYLLIKPAFLTPKESVEDIILTLKYFAGLQDRSGIEIIPKLEPAAIVDGTILSLLYAEKSSPFYYEPLNYWATLEILARTYSIPEIRRYCGTIRIGAREDMDDIVVVPAVYDEHGKFDPFDYVLYDAIQKYNQHHDVHKLFAVITGVFNSRIKGSMANYCSLLGWYNNAEIEQRGIVYFLDVESDKISAAAKSLFTQMETRFLIVAWDAMNGIEGLDEDHLDYYQAIKAAFDSEEPEDIKKHQIGEAVKKIFHRVDPRMVVQPKINVLSQADAGQKEIFLDVKDLLRNTKYSLWCRLS
;
A
#
# COMPACT_ATOMS: atom_id res chain seq x y z
N MET A 1 -10.01 -28.90 16.09
CA MET A 1 -11.32 -28.42 15.65
C MET A 1 -11.34 -28.36 14.12
N PRO A 2 -12.47 -28.63 13.45
CA PRO A 2 -12.59 -28.49 12.01
C PRO A 2 -12.32 -27.03 11.58
N SER A 3 -11.81 -26.83 10.37
CA SER A 3 -11.70 -25.51 9.73
C SER A 3 -13.06 -24.82 9.78
N LEU A 4 -13.11 -23.54 10.15
CA LEU A 4 -14.38 -22.79 10.17
C LEU A 4 -14.98 -22.62 8.76
N TYR A 5 -14.16 -22.82 7.73
CA TYR A 5 -14.53 -22.81 6.32
C TYR A 5 -14.02 -24.09 5.65
N GLN A 6 -14.92 -24.87 5.05
CA GLN A 6 -14.61 -26.24 4.60
C GLN A 6 -14.09 -26.33 3.16
N GLU A 7 -14.37 -25.34 2.30
CA GLU A 7 -13.95 -25.37 0.90
C GLU A 7 -12.74 -24.47 0.64
N ASN A 8 -11.66 -25.04 0.07
CA ASN A 8 -10.58 -24.25 -0.50
C ASN A 8 -10.90 -23.96 -1.96
N VAL A 9 -11.48 -22.79 -2.23
CA VAL A 9 -11.76 -22.33 -3.59
C VAL A 9 -10.55 -21.56 -4.10
N SER A 10 -9.98 -22.02 -5.21
CA SER A 10 -8.81 -21.40 -5.85
C SER A 10 -9.23 -20.64 -7.10
N ALA A 11 -8.73 -19.41 -7.25
CA ALA A 11 -8.85 -18.66 -8.51
C ALA A 11 -7.98 -19.24 -9.63
N ILE A 12 -6.95 -20.02 -9.28
CA ILE A 12 -6.00 -20.64 -10.20
C ILE A 12 -6.48 -22.04 -10.57
N SER A 13 -6.50 -22.37 -11.86
CA SER A 13 -6.88 -23.71 -12.32
C SER A 13 -5.86 -24.78 -11.88
N GLU A 14 -6.30 -26.02 -11.67
CA GLU A 14 -5.39 -27.12 -11.31
C GLU A 14 -4.24 -27.30 -12.31
N GLN A 15 -4.50 -27.07 -13.61
CA GLN A 15 -3.48 -27.15 -14.65
C GLN A 15 -2.39 -26.10 -14.43
N ARG A 16 -2.76 -24.84 -14.16
CA ARG A 16 -1.81 -23.77 -13.85
C ARG A 16 -1.07 -24.05 -12.55
N GLN A 17 -1.77 -24.55 -11.52
CA GLN A 17 -1.12 -24.95 -10.26
C GLN A 17 -0.02 -26.01 -10.48
N ARG A 18 -0.27 -27.03 -11.32
CA ARG A 18 0.73 -28.05 -11.66
C ARG A 18 1.92 -27.48 -12.42
N LEU A 19 1.69 -26.53 -13.34
CA LEU A 19 2.74 -25.85 -14.08
C LEU A 19 3.64 -25.03 -13.15
N ILE A 20 3.05 -24.25 -12.24
CA ILE A 20 3.77 -23.45 -11.24
C ILE A 20 4.61 -24.39 -10.35
N ARG A 21 4.03 -25.44 -9.78
CA ARG A 21 4.76 -26.40 -8.93
C ARG A 21 5.93 -27.05 -9.64
N LYS A 22 5.79 -27.36 -10.94
CA LYS A 22 6.87 -27.96 -11.74
C LYS A 22 8.03 -27.00 -11.95
N ALA A 23 7.75 -25.71 -12.14
CA ALA A 23 8.78 -24.69 -12.41
C ALA A 23 9.43 -24.13 -11.13
N LEU A 24 8.68 -24.13 -10.02
CA LEU A 24 9.06 -23.44 -8.79
C LEU A 24 10.46 -23.79 -8.26
N PRO A 25 10.91 -25.07 -8.21
CA PRO A 25 12.25 -25.38 -7.67
C PRO A 25 13.38 -24.65 -8.41
N ARG A 26 13.30 -24.55 -9.74
CA ARG A 26 14.30 -23.82 -10.54
C ARG A 26 14.20 -22.30 -10.33
N ILE A 27 12.99 -21.79 -10.19
CA ILE A 27 12.77 -20.36 -9.91
C ILE A 27 13.30 -19.99 -8.52
N GLU A 28 13.12 -20.86 -7.52
CA GLU A 28 13.65 -20.70 -6.16
C GLU A 28 15.20 -20.69 -6.16
N GLU A 29 15.84 -21.57 -6.93
CA GLU A 29 17.30 -21.56 -7.12
C GLU A 29 17.80 -20.24 -7.72
N ASN A 30 17.15 -19.76 -8.79
CA ASN A 30 17.47 -18.47 -9.38
C ASN A 30 17.21 -17.30 -8.42
N LEU A 31 16.16 -17.40 -7.60
CA LEU A 31 15.82 -16.38 -6.62
C LEU A 31 16.85 -16.27 -5.50
N HIS A 32 17.49 -17.37 -5.09
CA HIS A 32 18.62 -17.30 -4.18
C HIS A 32 19.74 -16.43 -4.75
N VAL A 33 20.16 -16.70 -5.99
CA VAL A 33 21.21 -15.93 -6.66
C VAL A 33 20.82 -14.45 -6.79
N HIS A 34 19.59 -14.19 -7.21
CA HIS A 34 19.05 -12.83 -7.36
C HIS A 34 19.05 -12.06 -6.02
N ARG A 35 18.62 -12.72 -4.95
CA ARG A 35 18.55 -12.12 -3.62
C ARG A 35 19.92 -11.94 -2.96
N ASP A 36 20.84 -12.88 -3.14
CA ASP A 36 22.21 -12.76 -2.62
C ASP A 36 22.94 -11.57 -3.27
N ALA A 37 22.73 -11.37 -4.58
CA ALA A 37 23.24 -10.20 -5.28
C ALA A 37 22.66 -8.89 -4.71
N HIS A 38 21.36 -8.86 -4.43
CA HIS A 38 20.71 -7.72 -3.78
C HIS A 38 21.25 -7.45 -2.37
N LEU A 39 21.38 -8.48 -1.53
CA LEU A 39 21.94 -8.36 -0.17
C LEU A 39 23.37 -7.84 -0.18
N ALA A 40 24.20 -8.29 -1.13
CA ALA A 40 25.56 -7.78 -1.30
C ALA A 40 25.62 -6.31 -1.71
N LYS A 41 24.56 -5.78 -2.35
CA LYS A 41 24.43 -4.36 -2.72
C LYS A 41 24.07 -3.51 -1.51
N ILE A 42 23.07 -3.91 -0.72
CA ILE A 42 22.54 -3.09 0.39
C ILE A 42 23.39 -3.16 1.68
N SER A 43 24.15 -4.25 1.88
CA SER A 43 25.00 -4.43 3.09
C SER A 43 26.27 -3.55 3.14
N LYS A 44 26.57 -2.77 2.10
CA LYS A 44 27.81 -1.97 2.00
C LYS A 44 27.77 -0.64 2.78
N GLY A 45 26.62 -0.21 3.29
CA GLY A 45 26.47 1.05 4.03
C GLY A 45 26.38 0.85 5.55
N LYS A 46 26.98 1.76 6.34
CA LYS A 46 26.67 1.84 7.78
C LYS A 46 25.27 2.42 7.96
N ILE A 47 24.40 1.68 8.63
CA ILE A 47 23.02 2.07 8.90
C ILE A 47 22.93 2.66 10.31
N ALA A 48 22.35 3.85 10.46
CA ALA A 48 22.07 4.43 11.77
C ALA A 48 20.86 3.72 12.41
N LEU A 49 21.08 3.04 13.53
CA LEU A 49 20.05 2.25 14.22
C LEU A 49 19.18 3.07 15.18
N ASP A 50 19.61 4.26 15.58
CA ASP A 50 18.86 5.18 16.43
C ASP A 50 17.77 5.97 15.69
N THR A 51 17.75 5.87 14.36
CA THR A 51 16.69 6.39 13.50
C THR A 51 15.86 5.25 12.91
N PRO A 52 14.52 5.39 12.82
CA PRO A 52 13.69 4.42 12.11
C PRO A 52 14.11 4.32 10.64
N GLY A 53 13.79 3.19 10.01
CA GLY A 53 14.05 2.98 8.58
C GLY A 53 13.32 4.02 7.74
N TRP A 54 12.08 4.30 8.10
CA TRP A 54 11.28 5.36 7.52
C TRP A 54 10.16 5.82 8.46
N VAL A 55 9.67 7.03 8.21
CA VAL A 55 8.57 7.65 8.94
C VAL A 55 7.65 8.34 7.94
N ARG A 56 6.35 8.14 8.09
CA ARG A 56 5.33 8.77 7.26
C ARG A 56 4.10 9.14 8.09
N VAL A 57 3.48 10.28 7.77
CA VAL A 57 2.14 10.61 8.25
C VAL A 57 1.16 10.42 7.10
N ASN A 58 0.44 9.30 7.12
CA ASN A 58 -0.42 8.88 6.03
C ASN A 58 -1.91 9.14 6.35
N PRO A 59 -2.76 9.34 5.34
CA PRO A 59 -4.21 9.37 5.50
C PRO A 59 -4.72 8.15 6.26
N ALA A 60 -5.67 8.28 7.17
CA ALA A 60 -6.21 7.16 7.93
C ALA A 60 -7.75 7.13 7.88
N PRO A 61 -8.37 5.95 8.11
CA PRO A 61 -9.82 5.84 8.21
C PRO A 61 -10.39 6.76 9.28
N PRO A 62 -11.52 7.43 9.01
CA PRO A 62 -12.08 8.44 9.89
C PRO A 62 -12.43 7.84 11.26
N VAL A 63 -12.19 8.60 12.33
CA VAL A 63 -12.65 8.22 13.69
C VAL A 63 -14.06 8.77 13.98
N SER A 64 -14.54 9.71 13.15
CA SER A 64 -15.92 10.22 13.15
C SER A 64 -16.28 10.81 11.77
N ASP A 65 -17.57 11.03 11.50
CA ASP A 65 -18.13 11.45 10.19
C ASP A 65 -17.55 12.75 9.58
N HIS A 66 -16.70 13.48 10.31
CA HIS A 66 -16.07 14.73 9.89
C HIS A 66 -14.54 14.74 10.04
N ASP A 67 -13.93 13.61 10.41
CA ASP A 67 -12.51 13.54 10.73
C ASP A 67 -11.64 13.27 9.50
N ARG A 68 -10.73 14.20 9.19
CA ARG A 68 -9.59 13.95 8.30
C ARG A 68 -8.48 13.35 9.15
N SER A 69 -8.65 12.07 9.51
CA SER A 69 -7.70 11.41 10.39
C SER A 69 -6.43 11.04 9.64
N PHE A 70 -5.30 11.14 10.34
CA PHE A 70 -4.00 10.67 9.86
C PHE A 70 -3.44 9.67 10.86
N ARG A 71 -2.52 8.84 10.37
CA ARG A 71 -1.77 7.87 11.16
C ARG A 71 -0.28 8.11 11.00
N LEU A 72 0.46 7.99 12.09
CA LEU A 72 1.91 7.95 12.09
C LEU A 72 2.35 6.50 11.83
N CYS A 73 2.94 6.25 10.67
CA CYS A 73 3.56 4.99 10.31
C CYS A 73 5.04 5.02 10.69
N VAL A 74 5.48 4.02 11.45
CA VAL A 74 6.88 3.88 11.88
C VAL A 74 7.43 2.57 11.35
N GLY A 75 8.34 2.65 10.36
CA GLY A 75 9.12 1.52 9.87
C GLY A 75 10.34 1.30 10.77
N PHE A 76 10.29 0.30 11.64
CA PHE A 76 11.38 0.00 12.57
C PHE A 76 12.56 -0.68 11.87
N ARG A 77 13.78 -0.25 12.21
CA ARG A 77 14.99 -1.06 11.97
C ARG A 77 15.16 -2.03 13.12
N ASN A 78 14.50 -3.17 13.03
CA ASN A 78 14.61 -4.26 14.00
C ASN A 78 15.57 -5.36 13.50
N SER A 79 15.63 -6.47 14.24
CA SER A 79 16.44 -7.64 13.89
C SER A 79 15.98 -8.39 12.64
N GLY A 80 14.82 -8.04 12.09
CA GLY A 80 14.21 -8.68 10.93
C GLY A 80 13.29 -9.88 11.23
N CYS A 81 12.56 -10.30 10.20
CA CYS A 81 11.55 -11.36 10.28
C CYS A 81 12.15 -12.74 10.56
N GLU A 82 11.80 -13.37 11.68
CA GLU A 82 12.27 -14.71 11.99
C GLU A 82 11.84 -15.76 10.96
N TYR A 83 10.67 -15.58 10.33
CA TYR A 83 10.20 -16.53 9.32
C TYR A 83 11.14 -16.59 8.11
N ARG A 84 11.76 -15.47 7.73
CA ARG A 84 12.75 -15.44 6.65
C ARG A 84 13.93 -16.36 6.97
N GLU A 85 14.41 -16.31 8.22
CA GLU A 85 15.56 -17.08 8.69
C GLU A 85 15.22 -18.55 8.97
N SER A 86 14.02 -18.82 9.46
CA SER A 86 13.58 -20.17 9.86
C SER A 86 12.89 -20.97 8.75
N ASP A 87 12.48 -20.31 7.66
CA ASP A 87 11.94 -20.97 6.47
C ASP A 87 12.94 -22.03 5.95
N PRO A 88 12.49 -23.28 5.71
CA PRO A 88 13.35 -24.35 5.18
C PRO A 88 14.03 -24.00 3.85
N LYS A 89 13.38 -23.17 3.02
CA LYS A 89 13.96 -22.72 1.75
C LYS A 89 14.93 -21.56 1.93
N LYS A 90 15.03 -20.94 3.12
CA LYS A 90 15.84 -19.74 3.37
C LYS A 90 15.48 -18.57 2.44
N LEU A 91 14.22 -18.51 2.02
CA LEU A 91 13.68 -17.45 1.18
C LEU A 91 12.59 -16.64 1.90
N GLY A 92 11.96 -17.19 2.94
CA GLY A 92 10.81 -16.55 3.58
C GLY A 92 9.70 -16.28 2.57
N CYS A 93 8.98 -15.17 2.73
CA CYS A 93 7.97 -14.75 1.75
C CYS A 93 8.64 -14.35 0.42
N LEU A 94 8.24 -14.98 -0.69
CA LEU A 94 8.88 -14.78 -2.00
C LEU A 94 8.73 -13.34 -2.54
N ASN A 95 7.61 -12.70 -2.21
CA ASN A 95 7.21 -11.36 -2.70
C ASN A 95 7.65 -10.22 -1.76
N CYS A 96 8.24 -10.53 -0.61
CA CYS A 96 8.53 -9.54 0.43
C CYS A 96 9.91 -8.90 0.19
N GLY A 97 9.92 -7.58 -0.01
CA GLY A 97 11.15 -6.76 -0.11
C GLY A 97 11.59 -6.11 1.20
N TYR A 98 10.70 -6.07 2.20
CA TYR A 98 10.90 -5.38 3.48
C TYR A 98 12.14 -5.80 4.29
N TYR A 99 12.70 -6.99 4.03
CA TYR A 99 13.94 -7.41 4.68
C TYR A 99 15.09 -6.40 4.45
N ALA A 100 15.06 -5.65 3.35
CA ALA A 100 16.06 -4.64 3.02
C ALA A 100 16.12 -3.48 4.05
N GLY A 101 14.99 -3.18 4.70
CA GLY A 101 14.88 -2.12 5.72
C GLY A 101 15.34 -2.55 7.12
N THR A 102 15.68 -3.82 7.33
CA THR A 102 16.02 -4.38 8.66
C THR A 102 17.49 -4.14 9.02
N ALA A 103 17.85 -4.31 10.30
CA ALA A 103 19.22 -4.13 10.76
C ALA A 103 20.14 -5.32 10.44
N PHE A 104 19.58 -6.50 10.13
CA PHE A 104 20.31 -7.78 9.99
C PHE A 104 21.15 -8.19 11.21
N GLU A 105 20.97 -7.53 12.35
CA GLU A 105 21.61 -7.82 13.63
C GLU A 105 20.64 -7.58 14.78
N ASN A 106 20.98 -8.05 15.98
CA ASN A 106 20.15 -7.81 17.16
C ASN A 106 20.12 -6.32 17.49
N VAL A 107 18.92 -5.77 17.65
CA VAL A 107 18.70 -4.37 18.02
C VAL A 107 18.13 -4.33 19.44
N ASP A 108 18.77 -3.56 20.32
CA ASP A 108 18.32 -3.39 21.70
C ASP A 108 16.95 -2.67 21.73
N GLY A 109 16.11 -3.05 22.69
CA GLY A 109 14.81 -2.43 22.93
C GLY A 109 14.90 -0.93 23.19
N GLU A 110 15.97 -0.46 23.85
CA GLU A 110 16.21 0.97 24.07
C GLU A 110 16.45 1.73 22.75
N ILE A 111 17.10 1.08 21.79
CA ILE A 111 17.32 1.64 20.44
C ILE A 111 15.98 1.72 19.71
N LEU A 112 15.15 0.67 19.75
CA LEU A 112 13.81 0.68 19.14
C LEU A 112 12.92 1.77 19.76
N LEU A 113 12.99 1.97 21.08
CA LEU A 113 12.30 3.08 21.75
C LEU A 113 12.81 4.44 21.25
N THR A 114 14.12 4.59 21.05
CA THR A 114 14.74 5.79 20.48
C THR A 114 14.27 6.06 19.06
N GLN A 115 14.11 5.01 18.23
CA GLN A 115 13.53 5.13 16.89
C GLN A 115 12.10 5.67 16.94
N LEU A 116 11.23 5.15 17.84
CA LEU A 116 9.87 5.66 17.99
C LEU A 116 9.85 7.13 18.44
N GLN A 117 10.69 7.52 19.40
CA GLN A 117 10.81 8.92 19.80
C GLN A 117 11.29 9.81 18.65
N SER A 118 12.22 9.33 17.83
CA SER A 118 12.70 10.02 16.64
C SER A 118 11.59 10.18 15.59
N ALA A 119 10.77 9.14 15.39
CA ALA A 119 9.61 9.20 14.51
C ALA A 119 8.58 10.24 14.97
N ILE A 120 8.26 10.27 16.27
CA ILE A 120 7.35 11.27 16.84
C ILE A 120 7.89 12.69 16.65
N ARG A 121 9.18 12.93 16.91
CA ARG A 121 9.83 14.23 16.66
C ARG A 121 9.80 14.62 15.18
N THR A 122 9.92 13.65 14.29
CA THR A 122 9.88 13.87 12.84
C THR A 122 8.47 14.25 12.40
N ALA A 123 7.46 13.49 12.83
CA ALA A 123 6.05 13.77 12.55
C ALA A 123 5.60 15.15 13.09
N ALA A 124 6.10 15.53 14.27
CA ALA A 124 5.83 16.86 14.85
C ALA A 124 6.29 18.02 13.94
N LYS A 125 7.34 17.83 13.14
CA LYS A 125 7.83 18.84 12.17
C LYS A 125 6.91 18.97 10.95
N GLU A 126 6.11 17.96 10.63
CA GLU A 126 5.18 18.00 9.48
C GLU A 126 3.93 18.84 9.78
N CYS A 127 3.66 19.14 11.06
CA CYS A 127 2.49 19.89 11.54
C CYS A 127 1.15 19.28 11.10
N THR A 128 1.11 17.98 10.82
CA THR A 128 -0.10 17.23 10.48
C THR A 128 -0.58 16.48 11.73
N PRO A 129 -1.77 16.81 12.26
CA PRO A 129 -2.32 16.08 13.41
C PRO A 129 -2.68 14.65 13.01
N TYR A 130 -2.31 13.68 13.84
CA TYR A 130 -2.63 12.26 13.68
C TYR A 130 -3.28 11.73 14.97
N ASN A 131 -4.09 10.68 14.85
CA ASN A 131 -4.79 10.07 15.99
C ASN A 131 -4.57 8.55 16.08
N ALA A 132 -3.72 8.00 15.20
CA ALA A 132 -3.34 6.61 15.19
C ALA A 132 -1.82 6.48 15.01
N ILE A 133 -1.25 5.39 15.53
CA ILE A 133 0.15 5.01 15.30
C ILE A 133 0.18 3.57 14.79
N GLU A 134 0.97 3.31 13.77
CA GLU A 134 1.19 1.99 13.19
C GLU A 134 2.66 1.59 13.37
N PHE A 135 2.90 0.47 14.05
CA PHE A 135 4.20 -0.16 14.18
C PHE A 135 4.37 -1.15 13.03
N LEU A 136 5.20 -0.74 12.07
CA LEU A 136 5.52 -1.50 10.87
C LEU A 136 6.95 -2.01 11.04
N ASN A 137 7.06 -3.32 11.23
CA ASN A 137 8.29 -3.90 11.78
C ASN A 137 8.81 -5.08 10.97
N ASP A 138 8.31 -5.23 9.74
CA ASP A 138 8.85 -6.16 8.75
C ASP A 138 9.05 -7.57 9.32
N GLY A 139 8.07 -8.03 10.10
CA GLY A 139 8.24 -9.16 11.01
C GLY A 139 7.03 -9.39 11.92
N SER A 140 7.27 -9.75 13.17
CA SER A 140 6.25 -10.02 14.18
C SER A 140 6.51 -9.30 15.51
N PHE A 141 5.74 -8.25 15.78
CA PHE A 141 5.79 -7.51 17.03
C PHE A 141 5.55 -8.37 18.28
N LEU A 142 4.72 -9.43 18.16
CA LEU A 142 4.45 -10.33 19.26
C LEU A 142 5.48 -11.47 19.39
N ASN A 143 6.49 -11.51 18.53
CA ASN A 143 7.57 -12.49 18.61
C ASN A 143 8.67 -11.99 19.56
N PRO A 144 8.92 -12.64 20.71
CA PRO A 144 9.93 -12.20 21.67
C PRO A 144 11.36 -12.20 21.13
N ARG A 145 11.63 -12.88 20.00
CA ARG A 145 12.93 -12.84 19.32
C ARG A 145 13.13 -11.58 18.48
N GLU A 146 12.06 -10.89 18.13
CA GLU A 146 12.09 -9.65 17.33
C GLU A 146 11.79 -8.42 18.19
N PHE A 147 10.81 -8.54 19.09
CA PHE A 147 10.46 -7.54 20.10
C PHE A 147 10.19 -8.24 21.42
N ASP A 148 11.11 -8.14 22.38
CA ASP A 148 10.93 -8.72 23.70
C ASP A 148 9.81 -8.01 24.50
N ARG A 149 9.44 -8.60 25.63
CA ARG A 149 8.30 -8.14 26.44
C ARG A 149 8.50 -6.74 27.01
N GLU A 150 9.73 -6.40 27.41
CA GLU A 150 10.05 -5.10 27.98
C GLU A 150 10.06 -4.01 26.90
N THR A 151 10.53 -4.33 25.69
CA THR A 151 10.44 -3.47 24.51
C THR A 151 8.98 -3.20 24.15
N GLN A 152 8.15 -4.23 24.05
CA GLN A 152 6.72 -4.09 23.78
C GLN A 152 6.06 -3.16 24.81
N LYS A 153 6.36 -3.36 26.10
CA LYS A 153 5.86 -2.54 27.20
C LYS A 153 6.31 -1.08 27.09
N ALA A 154 7.59 -0.84 26.82
CA ALA A 154 8.16 0.50 26.73
C ALA A 154 7.51 1.29 25.59
N LEU A 155 7.37 0.69 24.40
CA LEU A 155 6.72 1.30 23.25
C LEU A 155 5.25 1.62 23.53
N PHE A 156 4.49 0.65 24.09
CA PHE A 156 3.08 0.86 24.41
C PHE A 156 2.87 1.89 25.52
N SER A 157 3.73 1.89 26.55
CA SER A 157 3.67 2.86 27.64
C SER A 157 3.92 4.29 27.16
N LEU A 158 4.80 4.48 26.17
CA LEU A 158 5.00 5.78 25.53
C LEU A 158 3.75 6.23 24.77
N VAL A 159 3.16 5.33 23.96
CA VAL A 159 1.93 5.63 23.21
C VAL A 159 0.73 5.89 24.13
N ALA A 160 0.63 5.20 25.26
CA ALA A 160 -0.41 5.41 26.25
C ALA A 160 -0.36 6.82 26.90
N GLN A 161 0.79 7.50 26.88
CA GLN A 161 0.93 8.88 27.35
C GLN A 161 0.43 9.92 26.34
N MET A 162 0.08 9.51 25.12
CA MET A 162 -0.35 10.41 24.04
C MET A 162 -1.89 10.45 23.95
N PRO A 163 -2.58 11.45 24.54
CA PRO A 163 -4.04 11.47 24.67
C PRO A 163 -4.79 11.60 23.34
N HIS A 164 -4.12 12.13 22.31
CA HIS A 164 -4.67 12.27 20.96
C HIS A 164 -4.67 10.94 20.18
N ILE A 165 -3.91 9.94 20.64
CA ILE A 165 -3.86 8.62 19.99
C ILE A 165 -5.00 7.75 20.50
N LYS A 166 -5.87 7.33 19.58
CA LYS A 166 -7.05 6.48 19.81
C LYS A 166 -6.86 5.06 19.30
N ARG A 167 -5.96 4.86 18.35
CA ARG A 167 -5.70 3.57 17.72
C ARG A 167 -4.20 3.28 17.66
N VAL A 168 -3.84 2.05 18.01
CA VAL A 168 -2.48 1.53 17.88
C VAL A 168 -2.54 0.27 17.02
N LEU A 169 -1.78 0.23 15.95
CA LEU A 169 -1.62 -0.96 15.12
C LEU A 169 -0.25 -1.58 15.33
N ILE A 170 -0.22 -2.91 15.41
CA ILE A 170 1.01 -3.71 15.38
C ILE A 170 0.94 -4.72 14.25
N GLU A 171 2.07 -5.09 13.65
CA GLU A 171 2.14 -6.19 12.69
C GLU A 171 2.65 -7.47 13.35
N SER A 172 1.91 -8.57 13.22
CA SER A 172 2.33 -9.86 13.75
C SER A 172 1.83 -11.04 12.93
N ARG A 173 2.68 -12.06 12.77
CA ARG A 173 2.24 -13.34 12.22
C ARG A 173 1.21 -13.98 13.15
N ALA A 174 0.22 -14.65 12.55
CA ALA A 174 -0.90 -15.22 13.28
C ALA A 174 -0.50 -16.21 14.40
N ASN A 175 0.62 -16.92 14.22
CA ASN A 175 1.12 -17.89 15.20
C ASN A 175 1.59 -17.27 16.53
N TYR A 176 1.89 -15.98 16.57
CA TYR A 176 2.31 -15.26 17.78
C TYR A 176 1.15 -14.65 18.55
N ILE A 177 -0.06 -14.68 18.00
CA ILE A 177 -1.25 -14.11 18.64
C ILE A 177 -1.79 -15.11 19.66
N LYS A 178 -1.61 -14.78 20.93
CA LYS A 178 -2.03 -15.56 22.10
C LYS A 178 -2.75 -14.68 23.11
N SER A 179 -3.61 -15.24 23.94
CA SER A 179 -4.41 -14.46 24.90
C SER A 179 -3.55 -13.61 25.83
N ASP A 180 -2.49 -14.20 26.41
CA ASP A 180 -1.54 -13.53 27.29
C ASP A 180 -0.81 -12.35 26.62
N SER A 181 -0.51 -12.48 25.32
CA SER A 181 0.15 -11.44 24.54
C SER A 181 -0.75 -10.23 24.32
N ILE A 182 -2.00 -10.44 23.91
CA ILE A 182 -2.97 -9.39 23.61
C ILE A 182 -3.48 -8.72 24.89
N THR A 183 -3.86 -9.50 25.92
CA THR A 183 -4.33 -8.95 27.20
C THR A 183 -3.27 -8.07 27.85
N PHE A 184 -1.99 -8.43 27.74
CA PHE A 184 -0.91 -7.58 28.24
C PHE A 184 -0.78 -6.26 27.49
N LEU A 185 -0.82 -6.28 26.16
CA LEU A 185 -0.77 -5.03 25.38
C LEU A 185 -1.96 -4.13 25.71
N LEU A 186 -3.17 -4.71 25.85
CA LEU A 186 -4.35 -3.98 26.30
C LEU A 186 -4.19 -3.37 27.69
N SER A 187 -3.53 -4.08 28.62
CA SER A 187 -3.24 -3.56 29.97
C SER A 187 -2.27 -2.38 29.98
N CYS A 188 -1.44 -2.24 28.94
CA CYS A 188 -0.56 -1.09 28.76
C CYS A 188 -1.27 0.11 28.12
N LEU A 189 -2.41 -0.11 27.44
CA LEU A 189 -3.17 0.93 26.76
C LEU A 189 -4.23 1.56 27.66
N ARG A 190 -4.54 2.84 27.40
CA ARG A 190 -5.65 3.52 28.07
C ARG A 190 -7.01 2.92 27.66
N PRO A 191 -8.06 3.00 28.50
CA PRO A 191 -9.39 2.47 28.17
C PRO A 191 -10.02 3.02 26.89
N ASP A 192 -9.64 4.24 26.46
CA ASP A 192 -10.11 4.88 25.23
C ASP A 192 -9.30 4.52 23.99
N GLN A 193 -8.26 3.69 24.13
CA GLN A 193 -7.42 3.22 23.04
C GLN A 193 -7.82 1.82 22.59
N ARG A 194 -7.78 1.64 21.26
CA ARG A 194 -8.04 0.40 20.54
C ARG A 194 -6.75 -0.17 19.96
N LEU A 195 -6.62 -1.50 20.02
CA LEU A 195 -5.53 -2.26 19.40
C LEU A 195 -6.01 -2.87 18.08
N GLU A 196 -5.27 -2.63 17.00
CA GLU A 196 -5.43 -3.37 15.74
C GLU A 196 -4.23 -4.30 15.56
N VAL A 197 -4.51 -5.58 15.33
CA VAL A 197 -3.48 -6.58 15.05
C VAL A 197 -3.46 -6.83 13.56
N GLY A 198 -2.45 -6.25 12.91
CA GLY A 198 -2.10 -6.45 11.52
C GLY A 198 -1.57 -7.86 11.28
N ILE A 199 -2.23 -8.62 10.42
CA ILE A 199 -1.81 -9.96 10.02
C ILE A 199 -1.66 -10.02 8.51
N GLY A 200 -0.47 -10.40 8.04
CA GLY A 200 -0.29 -10.86 6.66
C GLY A 200 -1.07 -12.15 6.42
N PHE A 201 -2.32 -12.03 5.97
CA PHE A 201 -3.15 -13.17 5.60
C PHE A 201 -2.95 -13.54 4.14
N GLU A 202 -2.80 -12.51 3.30
CA GLU A 202 -2.54 -12.50 1.87
C GLU A 202 -3.66 -13.06 0.99
N SER A 203 -4.10 -14.29 1.25
CA SER A 203 -5.15 -14.98 0.49
C SER A 203 -5.80 -16.08 1.31
N ALA A 204 -7.09 -16.31 1.06
CA ALA A 204 -7.84 -17.45 1.59
C ALA A 204 -7.48 -18.77 0.91
N ASP A 205 -6.89 -18.72 -0.29
CA ASP A 205 -6.41 -19.88 -1.04
C ASP A 205 -5.03 -20.32 -0.53
N ASP A 206 -4.99 -21.55 -0.01
CA ASP A 206 -3.75 -22.17 0.46
C ASP A 206 -2.71 -22.32 -0.66
N PHE A 207 -3.10 -22.48 -1.93
CA PHE A 207 -2.14 -22.54 -3.03
C PHE A 207 -1.44 -21.19 -3.21
N VAL A 208 -2.20 -20.10 -3.31
CA VAL A 208 -1.65 -18.74 -3.42
C VAL A 208 -0.75 -18.44 -2.22
N ARG A 209 -1.25 -18.66 -1.01
CA ARG A 209 -0.53 -18.30 0.21
C ARG A 209 0.73 -19.12 0.44
N GLU A 210 0.71 -20.44 0.23
CA GLU A 210 1.85 -21.32 0.54
C GLU A 210 2.78 -21.55 -0.65
N VAL A 211 2.31 -21.45 -1.90
CA VAL A 211 3.13 -21.70 -3.11
C VAL A 211 3.55 -20.40 -3.78
N CYS A 212 2.60 -19.51 -4.09
CA CYS A 212 2.91 -18.26 -4.80
C CYS A 212 3.60 -17.23 -3.88
N ILE A 213 3.25 -17.23 -2.59
CA ILE A 213 3.77 -16.27 -1.62
C ILE A 213 4.80 -16.90 -0.68
N ASN A 214 4.71 -18.21 -0.41
CA ASN A 214 5.47 -18.88 0.64
C ASN A 214 5.30 -18.17 2.00
N LYS A 215 4.05 -17.88 2.40
CA LYS A 215 3.77 -17.06 3.59
C LYS A 215 4.16 -17.74 4.89
N GLY A 216 4.05 -19.06 4.97
CA GLY A 216 4.38 -19.88 6.14
C GLY A 216 3.49 -19.66 7.36
N SER A 217 2.29 -19.11 7.15
CA SER A 217 1.27 -18.93 8.17
C SER A 217 -0.04 -19.47 7.64
N SER A 218 -0.49 -20.60 8.20
CA SER A 218 -1.68 -21.30 7.72
C SER A 218 -2.98 -20.53 7.99
N ARG A 219 -4.01 -20.79 7.19
CA ARG A 219 -5.39 -20.33 7.42
C ARG A 219 -5.90 -20.68 8.82
N LYS A 220 -5.60 -21.89 9.29
CA LYS A 220 -5.94 -22.34 10.64
C LYS A 220 -5.27 -21.50 11.74
N ALA A 221 -4.09 -20.94 11.49
CA ALA A 221 -3.44 -20.04 12.45
C ALA A 221 -4.18 -18.70 12.52
N PHE A 222 -4.62 -18.17 11.38
CA PHE A 222 -5.45 -16.97 11.32
C PHE A 222 -6.79 -17.17 12.04
N GLU A 223 -7.48 -18.29 11.80
CA GLU A 223 -8.74 -18.63 12.50
C GLU A 223 -8.53 -18.75 14.02
N ARG A 224 -7.41 -19.32 14.47
CA ARG A 224 -7.06 -19.34 15.91
C ARG A 224 -6.82 -17.95 16.48
N ALA A 225 -6.15 -17.06 15.74
CA ALA A 225 -5.96 -15.69 16.17
C ALA A 225 -7.30 -14.96 16.37
N ILE A 226 -8.27 -15.19 15.47
CA ILE A 226 -9.63 -14.67 15.62
C ILE A 226 -10.30 -15.22 16.89
N GLN A 227 -10.18 -16.52 17.17
CA GLN A 227 -10.74 -17.13 18.39
C GLN A 227 -10.12 -16.55 19.68
N VAL A 228 -8.82 -16.27 19.67
CA VAL A 228 -8.14 -15.59 20.78
C VAL A 228 -8.77 -14.22 21.04
N LEU A 229 -8.95 -13.42 19.99
CA LEU A 229 -9.60 -12.11 20.12
C LEU A 229 -11.04 -12.22 20.57
N GLN A 230 -11.78 -13.22 20.08
CA GLN A 230 -13.18 -13.46 20.45
C GLN A 230 -13.32 -13.72 21.96
N THR A 231 -12.41 -14.52 22.51
CA THR A 231 -12.35 -14.79 23.96
C THR A 231 -12.08 -13.52 24.75
N ILE A 232 -11.09 -12.73 24.33
CA ILE A 232 -10.71 -11.48 25.01
C ILE A 232 -11.84 -10.45 24.98
N GLN A 233 -12.50 -10.27 23.84
CA GLN A 233 -13.62 -9.33 23.74
C GLN A 233 -14.80 -9.74 24.64
N ALA A 234 -15.07 -11.05 24.74
CA ALA A 234 -16.10 -11.57 25.65
C ALA A 234 -15.75 -11.27 27.12
N ASP A 235 -14.48 -11.36 27.50
CA ASP A 235 -14.01 -11.08 28.86
C ASP A 235 -13.98 -9.57 29.20
N GLU A 236 -13.56 -8.72 28.26
CA GLU A 236 -13.50 -7.25 28.44
C GLU A 236 -14.88 -6.58 28.38
N GLY A 237 -15.85 -7.19 27.70
CA GLY A 237 -17.18 -6.63 27.45
C GLY A 237 -17.16 -5.38 26.55
N LYS A 238 -16.07 -5.12 25.81
CA LYS A 238 -15.89 -3.99 24.90
C LYS A 238 -15.09 -4.37 23.66
N GLU A 239 -15.43 -3.78 22.52
CA GLU A 239 -14.74 -3.96 21.24
C GLU A 239 -13.45 -3.13 21.16
N ARG A 240 -12.41 -3.53 21.91
CA ARG A 240 -11.10 -2.84 21.96
C ARG A 240 -10.01 -3.47 21.09
N VAL A 241 -10.31 -4.57 20.41
CA VAL A 241 -9.36 -5.26 19.52
C VAL A 241 -10.02 -5.58 18.19
N ALA A 242 -9.26 -5.48 17.10
CA ALA A 242 -9.65 -6.05 15.81
C ALA A 242 -8.46 -6.58 15.01
N ILE A 243 -8.79 -7.33 13.96
CA ILE A 243 -7.83 -7.78 12.96
C ILE A 243 -7.81 -6.79 11.80
N LEU A 244 -6.61 -6.36 11.41
CA LEU A 244 -6.36 -5.82 10.09
C LEU A 244 -5.68 -6.92 9.26
N ALA A 245 -6.35 -7.43 8.23
CA ALA A 245 -5.84 -8.52 7.41
C ALA A 245 -5.30 -7.99 6.08
N TYR A 246 -3.99 -8.09 5.88
CA TYR A 246 -3.32 -7.67 4.65
C TYR A 246 -3.60 -8.68 3.54
N LEU A 247 -3.95 -8.20 2.36
CA LEU A 247 -4.30 -8.95 1.16
C LEU A 247 -3.44 -8.45 -0.01
N LEU A 248 -2.42 -9.21 -0.38
CA LEU A 248 -1.54 -8.88 -1.50
C LEU A 248 -2.30 -9.02 -2.82
N ILE A 249 -2.46 -7.91 -3.56
CA ILE A 249 -3.01 -7.94 -4.91
C ILE A 249 -1.88 -8.30 -5.88
N LYS A 250 -2.14 -9.29 -6.72
CA LYS A 250 -1.27 -9.82 -7.77
C LYS A 250 0.07 -10.33 -7.24
N PRO A 251 0.08 -11.31 -6.32
CA PRO A 251 1.30 -12.03 -5.99
C PRO A 251 1.86 -12.76 -7.22
N ALA A 252 3.09 -13.24 -7.13
CA ALA A 252 3.75 -14.02 -8.18
C ALA A 252 2.84 -15.10 -8.79
N PHE A 253 2.98 -15.33 -10.10
CA PHE A 253 2.25 -16.33 -10.90
C PHE A 253 0.77 -16.07 -11.18
N LEU A 254 0.09 -15.16 -10.48
CA LEU A 254 -1.31 -14.86 -10.76
C LEU A 254 -1.44 -13.91 -11.95
N THR A 255 -2.38 -14.19 -12.84
CA THR A 255 -2.83 -13.20 -13.83
C THR A 255 -3.61 -12.07 -13.15
N PRO A 256 -3.80 -10.91 -13.81
CA PRO A 256 -4.66 -9.86 -13.26
C PRO A 256 -6.08 -10.35 -12.92
N LYS A 257 -6.72 -11.17 -13.78
CA LYS A 257 -8.04 -11.77 -13.49
C LYS A 257 -7.98 -12.71 -12.28
N GLU A 258 -7.03 -13.64 -12.26
CA GLU A 258 -6.88 -14.58 -11.13
C GLU A 258 -6.70 -13.82 -9.81
N SER A 259 -5.93 -12.73 -9.83
CA SER A 259 -5.74 -11.89 -8.65
C SER A 259 -7.01 -11.18 -8.20
N VAL A 260 -7.80 -10.61 -9.12
CA VAL A 260 -9.06 -9.96 -8.72
C VAL A 260 -10.01 -11.00 -8.12
N GLU A 261 -10.14 -12.18 -8.74
CA GLU A 261 -10.97 -13.26 -8.20
C GLU A 261 -10.50 -13.77 -6.84
N ASP A 262 -9.19 -13.93 -6.63
CA ASP A 262 -8.61 -14.35 -5.36
C ASP A 262 -8.97 -13.39 -4.21
N ILE A 263 -8.90 -12.08 -4.46
CA ILE A 263 -9.30 -11.07 -3.49
C ILE A 263 -10.81 -11.15 -3.21
N ILE A 264 -11.66 -11.26 -4.24
CA ILE A 264 -13.12 -11.36 -4.05
C ILE A 264 -13.50 -12.62 -3.25
N LEU A 265 -12.89 -13.77 -3.55
CA LEU A 265 -13.07 -15.01 -2.78
C LEU A 265 -12.59 -14.85 -1.33
N THR A 266 -11.47 -14.16 -1.13
CA THR A 266 -10.93 -13.91 0.21
C THR A 266 -11.84 -12.98 1.03
N LEU A 267 -12.42 -11.94 0.43
CA LEU A 267 -13.39 -11.08 1.11
C LEU A 267 -14.65 -11.85 1.52
N LYS A 268 -15.14 -12.78 0.69
CA LYS A 268 -16.27 -13.66 1.07
C LYS A 268 -15.91 -14.58 2.24
N TYR A 269 -14.71 -15.16 2.20
CA TYR A 269 -14.19 -15.95 3.33
C TYR A 269 -14.16 -15.14 4.63
N PHE A 270 -13.68 -13.89 4.59
CA PHE A 270 -13.72 -13.00 5.74
C PHE A 270 -15.14 -12.70 6.20
N ALA A 271 -16.09 -12.43 5.29
CA ALA A 271 -17.48 -12.15 5.67
C ALA A 271 -18.06 -13.33 6.47
N GLY A 272 -17.87 -14.56 5.97
CA GLY A 272 -18.30 -15.76 6.68
C GLY A 272 -17.61 -15.96 8.03
N LEU A 273 -16.33 -15.60 8.18
CA LEU A 273 -15.64 -15.65 9.48
C LEU A 273 -16.17 -14.60 10.46
N GLN A 274 -16.40 -13.37 10.01
CA GLN A 274 -16.96 -12.31 10.84
C GLN A 274 -18.36 -12.69 11.31
N ASP A 275 -19.22 -13.18 10.42
CA ASP A 275 -20.60 -13.58 10.76
C ASP A 275 -20.63 -14.68 11.83
N ARG A 276 -19.62 -15.55 11.88
CA ARG A 276 -19.52 -16.63 12.90
C ARG A 276 -18.85 -16.18 14.20
N SER A 277 -17.83 -15.33 14.12
CA SER A 277 -16.98 -14.99 15.27
C SER A 277 -17.42 -13.71 15.99
N GLY A 278 -18.11 -12.80 15.30
CA GLY A 278 -18.37 -11.44 15.78
C GLY A 278 -17.13 -10.54 15.80
N ILE A 279 -15.95 -11.05 15.43
CA ILE A 279 -14.72 -10.25 15.39
C ILE A 279 -14.70 -9.38 14.14
N GLU A 280 -14.34 -8.12 14.32
CA GLU A 280 -14.09 -7.23 13.19
C GLU A 280 -12.81 -7.65 12.45
N ILE A 281 -12.95 -7.93 11.15
CA ILE A 281 -11.84 -8.17 10.22
C ILE A 281 -11.85 -7.02 9.21
N ILE A 282 -10.81 -6.20 9.24
CA ILE A 282 -10.65 -5.05 8.35
C ILE A 282 -9.71 -5.50 7.23
N PRO A 283 -10.16 -5.64 5.97
CA PRO A 283 -9.25 -6.00 4.89
C PRO A 283 -8.37 -4.80 4.52
N LYS A 284 -7.07 -5.04 4.33
CA LYS A 284 -6.12 -4.08 3.76
C LYS A 284 -5.58 -4.62 2.46
N LEU A 285 -5.99 -4.02 1.35
CA LEU A 285 -5.46 -4.32 0.03
C LEU A 285 -4.04 -3.77 -0.09
N GLU A 286 -3.10 -4.61 -0.48
CA GLU A 286 -1.71 -4.24 -0.72
C GLU A 286 -1.38 -4.45 -2.20
N PRO A 287 -1.46 -3.41 -3.05
CA PRO A 287 -1.06 -3.51 -4.44
C PRO A 287 0.43 -3.88 -4.56
N ALA A 288 0.75 -5.01 -5.18
CA ALA A 288 2.14 -5.47 -5.30
C ALA A 288 3.01 -4.50 -6.10
N ALA A 289 4.08 -4.02 -5.45
CA ALA A 289 5.22 -3.37 -6.09
C ALA A 289 6.30 -4.40 -6.44
N ILE A 290 7.03 -4.14 -7.51
CA ILE A 290 8.21 -4.92 -7.91
C ILE A 290 9.40 -4.35 -7.16
N VAL A 291 9.87 -5.07 -6.15
CA VAL A 291 11.01 -4.69 -5.30
C VAL A 291 12.21 -5.58 -5.61
N ASP A 292 13.42 -5.02 -5.58
CA ASP A 292 14.65 -5.77 -5.89
C ASP A 292 14.88 -6.93 -4.90
N GLY A 293 15.57 -7.98 -5.36
CA GLY A 293 15.78 -9.20 -4.60
C GLY A 293 14.50 -9.99 -4.24
N THR A 294 13.37 -9.70 -4.87
CA THR A 294 12.12 -10.48 -4.74
C THR A 294 11.86 -11.35 -5.97
N ILE A 295 10.95 -12.32 -5.83
CA ILE A 295 10.50 -13.11 -6.98
C ILE A 295 9.85 -12.25 -8.07
N LEU A 296 9.22 -11.14 -7.69
CA LEU A 296 8.58 -10.24 -8.65
C LEU A 296 9.64 -9.57 -9.54
N SER A 297 10.74 -9.08 -8.95
CA SER A 297 11.85 -8.51 -9.73
C SER A 297 12.53 -9.55 -10.64
N LEU A 298 12.66 -10.79 -10.17
CA LEU A 298 13.22 -11.88 -10.96
C LEU A 298 12.33 -12.20 -12.18
N LEU A 299 11.03 -12.38 -11.96
CA LEU A 299 10.08 -12.70 -13.01
C LEU A 299 9.84 -11.52 -13.97
N TYR A 300 9.98 -10.28 -13.50
CA TYR A 300 9.93 -9.09 -14.34
C TYR A 300 11.16 -8.96 -15.26
N ALA A 301 12.34 -9.37 -14.78
CA ALA A 301 13.55 -9.33 -15.60
C ALA A 301 13.51 -10.34 -16.77
N GLU A 302 12.83 -11.47 -16.61
CA GLU A 302 12.78 -12.55 -17.60
C GLU A 302 11.53 -12.45 -18.51
N LYS A 303 11.50 -11.48 -19.43
CA LYS A 303 10.35 -11.22 -20.33
C LYS A 303 9.89 -12.41 -21.19
N SER A 304 10.78 -13.36 -21.49
CA SER A 304 10.46 -14.57 -22.25
C SER A 304 9.88 -15.69 -21.39
N SER A 305 9.86 -15.53 -20.07
CA SER A 305 9.33 -16.54 -19.15
C SER A 305 7.82 -16.67 -19.32
N PRO A 306 7.26 -17.89 -19.30
CA PRO A 306 5.81 -18.09 -19.21
C PRO A 306 5.22 -17.57 -17.88
N PHE A 307 6.07 -17.20 -16.93
CA PHE A 307 5.71 -16.58 -15.66
C PHE A 307 6.14 -15.10 -15.59
N TYR A 308 6.42 -14.46 -16.73
CA TYR A 308 6.75 -13.04 -16.77
C TYR A 308 5.74 -12.24 -15.95
N TYR A 309 6.27 -11.47 -14.99
CA TYR A 309 5.45 -10.68 -14.11
C TYR A 309 5.25 -9.30 -14.72
N GLU A 310 4.05 -9.02 -15.20
CA GLU A 310 3.67 -7.65 -15.58
C GLU A 310 3.47 -6.80 -14.30
N PRO A 311 3.77 -5.50 -14.31
CA PRO A 311 3.38 -4.61 -13.21
C PRO A 311 1.88 -4.67 -12.91
N LEU A 312 1.50 -4.43 -11.65
CA LEU A 312 0.09 -4.33 -11.28
C LEU A 312 -0.49 -3.02 -11.83
N ASN A 313 -1.70 -3.09 -12.35
CA ASN A 313 -2.45 -1.93 -12.83
C ASN A 313 -3.55 -1.52 -11.83
N TYR A 314 -3.66 -0.23 -11.50
CA TYR A 314 -4.65 0.27 -10.53
C TYR A 314 -6.11 0.05 -10.93
N TRP A 315 -6.39 -0.19 -12.20
CA TRP A 315 -7.71 -0.67 -12.62
C TRP A 315 -8.10 -1.95 -11.87
N ALA A 316 -7.16 -2.83 -11.50
CA ALA A 316 -7.44 -4.00 -10.68
C ALA A 316 -7.96 -3.64 -9.28
N THR A 317 -7.42 -2.59 -8.66
CA THR A 317 -7.87 -2.12 -7.34
C THR A 317 -9.28 -1.54 -7.43
N LEU A 318 -9.55 -0.72 -8.45
CA LEU A 318 -10.90 -0.18 -8.67
C LEU A 318 -11.92 -1.26 -9.03
N GLU A 319 -11.51 -2.28 -9.78
CA GLU A 319 -12.32 -3.44 -10.09
C GLU A 319 -12.71 -4.22 -8.84
N ILE A 320 -11.75 -4.45 -7.92
CA ILE A 320 -12.03 -5.06 -6.61
C ILE A 320 -13.04 -4.21 -5.83
N LEU A 321 -12.87 -2.89 -5.74
CA LEU A 321 -13.79 -2.02 -4.99
C LEU A 321 -15.19 -1.99 -5.61
N ALA A 322 -15.29 -1.86 -6.93
CA ALA A 322 -16.55 -1.84 -7.66
C ALA A 322 -17.33 -3.16 -7.49
N ARG A 323 -16.62 -4.30 -7.58
CA ARG A 323 -17.21 -5.63 -7.33
C ARG A 323 -17.58 -5.85 -5.88
N THR A 324 -16.74 -5.41 -4.94
CA THR A 324 -17.03 -5.48 -3.49
C THR A 324 -18.34 -4.76 -3.19
N TYR A 325 -18.55 -3.57 -3.75
CA TYR A 325 -19.81 -2.85 -3.56
C TYR A 325 -20.99 -3.57 -4.22
N SER A 326 -20.79 -4.10 -5.43
CA SER A 326 -21.85 -4.74 -6.20
C SER A 326 -22.30 -6.07 -5.61
N ILE A 327 -21.44 -6.78 -4.88
CA ILE A 327 -21.73 -8.09 -4.26
C ILE A 327 -22.30 -7.88 -2.84
N PRO A 328 -23.58 -8.19 -2.58
CA PRO A 328 -24.24 -7.89 -1.30
C PRO A 328 -23.54 -8.49 -0.07
N GLU A 329 -23.03 -9.71 -0.19
CA GLU A 329 -22.36 -10.46 0.88
C GLU A 329 -21.16 -9.70 1.48
N ILE A 330 -20.39 -9.03 0.61
CA ILE A 330 -19.12 -8.38 0.95
C ILE A 330 -19.19 -6.85 0.88
N ARG A 331 -20.33 -6.28 0.49
CA ARG A 331 -20.55 -4.82 0.39
C ARG A 331 -20.17 -4.06 1.66
N ARG A 332 -20.32 -4.70 2.83
CA ARG A 332 -19.93 -4.14 4.14
C ARG A 332 -18.48 -3.64 4.17
N TYR A 333 -17.60 -4.27 3.40
CA TYR A 333 -16.19 -3.90 3.35
C TYR A 333 -15.90 -2.61 2.59
N CYS A 334 -16.83 -2.11 1.77
CA CYS A 334 -16.66 -0.79 1.14
C CYS A 334 -16.59 0.35 2.16
N GLY A 335 -17.04 0.14 3.39
CA GLY A 335 -16.91 1.10 4.49
C GLY A 335 -15.67 0.92 5.36
N THR A 336 -14.85 -0.13 5.13
CA THR A 336 -13.73 -0.49 6.03
C THR A 336 -12.43 -0.87 5.32
N ILE A 337 -12.46 -1.24 4.04
CA ILE A 337 -11.26 -1.60 3.27
C ILE A 337 -10.25 -0.46 3.30
N ARG A 338 -9.01 -0.81 3.62
CA ARG A 338 -7.83 0.06 3.50
C ARG A 338 -7.01 -0.35 2.29
N ILE A 339 -6.26 0.58 1.75
CA ILE A 339 -5.41 0.35 0.57
C ILE A 339 -4.02 0.89 0.89
N GLY A 340 -3.00 0.05 0.74
CA GLY A 340 -1.59 0.43 0.88
C GLY A 340 -1.18 1.51 -0.12
N ALA A 341 -0.17 2.29 0.24
CA ALA A 341 0.43 3.26 -0.67
C ALA A 341 1.54 2.59 -1.48
N ARG A 342 1.76 3.02 -2.72
CA ARG A 342 2.82 2.45 -3.58
C ARG A 342 4.24 2.80 -3.16
N GLU A 343 4.37 3.68 -2.18
CA GLU A 343 5.63 4.16 -1.62
C GLU A 343 5.94 3.47 -0.27
N ASP A 344 5.12 2.51 0.16
CA ASP A 344 5.26 1.87 1.47
C ASP A 344 6.42 0.83 1.50
N MET A 345 7.15 0.61 0.40
CA MET A 345 8.29 -0.32 0.33
C MET A 345 9.60 0.38 -0.05
N ASP A 346 10.72 -0.13 0.49
CA ASP A 346 12.08 0.25 0.08
C ASP A 346 12.50 -0.48 -1.21
N ASP A 347 13.56 0.00 -1.87
CA ASP A 347 14.21 -0.62 -3.05
C ASP A 347 13.25 -0.99 -4.20
N ILE A 348 12.22 -0.18 -4.41
CA ILE A 348 11.26 -0.37 -5.49
C ILE A 348 11.95 -0.23 -6.86
N VAL A 349 11.76 -1.23 -7.71
CA VAL A 349 12.15 -1.25 -9.13
C VAL A 349 11.02 -0.72 -10.00
N VAL A 350 9.79 -1.20 -9.79
CA VAL A 350 8.59 -0.76 -10.51
C VAL A 350 7.41 -0.72 -9.55
N VAL A 351 6.69 0.40 -9.51
CA VAL A 351 5.47 0.51 -8.68
C VAL A 351 4.24 -0.09 -9.40
N PRO A 352 3.15 -0.37 -8.69
CA PRO A 352 1.82 -0.47 -9.29
C PRO A 352 1.38 0.87 -9.89
N ALA A 353 0.89 0.85 -11.14
CA ALA A 353 0.41 2.02 -11.85
C ALA A 353 -0.38 1.67 -13.12
N VAL A 354 -1.05 2.66 -13.72
CA VAL A 354 -1.58 2.54 -15.08
C VAL A 354 -0.46 2.82 -16.08
N TYR A 355 -0.18 1.83 -16.94
CA TYR A 355 0.83 1.92 -17.99
C TYR A 355 0.19 1.91 -19.38
N ASP A 356 0.78 2.63 -20.32
CA ASP A 356 0.46 2.55 -21.74
C ASP A 356 1.11 1.31 -22.42
N GLU A 357 0.85 1.14 -23.71
CA GLU A 357 1.37 0.04 -24.52
C GLU A 357 2.91 0.03 -24.68
N HIS A 358 3.57 1.13 -24.34
CA HIS A 358 5.01 1.29 -24.38
C HIS A 358 5.67 1.15 -22.99
N GLY A 359 4.90 0.87 -21.94
CA GLY A 359 5.40 0.79 -20.56
C GLY A 359 5.70 2.16 -19.94
N LYS A 360 5.08 3.22 -20.44
CA LYS A 360 5.10 4.56 -19.82
C LYS A 360 3.86 4.74 -18.95
N PHE A 361 3.90 5.71 -18.02
CA PHE A 361 2.70 6.06 -17.26
C PHE A 361 1.62 6.56 -18.22
N ASP A 362 0.43 5.98 -18.07
CA ASP A 362 -0.76 6.63 -18.58
C ASP A 362 -0.94 7.93 -17.80
N PRO A 363 -1.22 9.07 -18.45
CA PRO A 363 -1.47 10.33 -17.76
C PRO A 363 -2.58 10.23 -16.68
N PHE A 364 -3.46 9.24 -16.79
CA PHE A 364 -4.54 8.93 -15.85
C PHE A 364 -4.18 8.09 -14.64
N ASP A 365 -2.95 7.58 -14.57
CA ASP A 365 -2.44 6.93 -13.37
C ASP A 365 -2.57 7.81 -12.12
N TYR A 366 -2.11 9.06 -12.19
CA TYR A 366 -2.09 9.95 -11.02
C TYR A 366 -3.49 10.20 -10.46
N VAL A 367 -4.48 10.38 -11.34
CA VAL A 367 -5.89 10.58 -10.95
C VAL A 367 -6.41 9.36 -10.22
N LEU A 368 -6.13 8.16 -10.74
CA LEU A 368 -6.55 6.93 -10.08
C LEU A 368 -5.86 6.75 -8.73
N TYR A 369 -4.55 6.90 -8.70
CA TYR A 369 -3.75 6.69 -7.49
C TYR A 369 -4.18 7.65 -6.37
N ASP A 370 -4.28 8.95 -6.64
CA ASP A 370 -4.68 9.92 -5.61
C ASP A 370 -6.10 9.66 -5.12
N ALA A 371 -7.05 9.41 -6.02
CA ALA A 371 -8.43 9.12 -5.65
C ALA A 371 -8.51 7.84 -4.78
N ILE A 372 -7.73 6.79 -5.11
CA ILE A 372 -7.59 5.57 -4.29
C ILE A 372 -7.02 5.90 -2.90
N GLN A 373 -6.00 6.74 -2.80
CA GLN A 373 -5.44 7.12 -1.50
C GLN A 373 -6.41 8.00 -0.69
N LYS A 374 -7.21 8.82 -1.37
CA LYS A 374 -8.28 9.61 -0.75
C LYS A 374 -9.45 8.78 -0.26
N TYR A 375 -9.75 7.68 -0.94
CA TYR A 375 -10.71 6.70 -0.47
C TYR A 375 -10.39 6.20 0.95
N ASN A 376 -9.11 6.01 1.32
CA ASN A 376 -8.72 5.65 2.70
C ASN A 376 -9.18 6.65 3.79
N GLN A 377 -9.55 7.89 3.44
CA GLN A 377 -10.02 8.90 4.39
C GLN A 377 -11.55 8.94 4.55
N HIS A 378 -12.29 8.50 3.53
CA HIS A 378 -13.74 8.67 3.51
C HIS A 378 -14.52 7.36 3.31
N HIS A 379 -13.85 6.29 2.85
CA HIS A 379 -14.44 4.97 2.54
C HIS A 379 -15.78 5.07 1.79
N ASP A 380 -15.83 5.97 0.80
CA ASP A 380 -17.04 6.30 0.04
C ASP A 380 -16.74 6.03 -1.44
N VAL A 381 -17.19 4.87 -1.91
CA VAL A 381 -16.94 4.42 -3.28
C VAL A 381 -17.62 5.33 -4.30
N HIS A 382 -18.75 5.97 -3.97
CA HIS A 382 -19.41 6.91 -4.88
C HIS A 382 -18.61 8.19 -5.03
N LYS A 383 -18.04 8.73 -3.94
CA LYS A 383 -17.11 9.86 -4.02
C LYS A 383 -15.86 9.52 -4.81
N LEU A 384 -15.27 8.34 -4.58
CA LEU A 384 -14.12 7.84 -5.35
C LEU A 384 -14.40 7.89 -6.86
N PHE A 385 -15.49 7.27 -7.31
CA PHE A 385 -15.85 7.25 -8.73
C PHE A 385 -16.36 8.61 -9.24
N ALA A 386 -16.96 9.45 -8.41
CA ALA A 386 -17.35 10.81 -8.78
C ALA A 386 -16.14 11.69 -9.08
N VAL A 387 -15.07 11.56 -8.28
CA VAL A 387 -13.81 12.27 -8.51
C VAL A 387 -13.19 11.80 -9.83
N ILE A 388 -13.01 10.49 -9.99
CA ILE A 388 -12.39 9.89 -11.18
C ILE A 388 -13.17 10.26 -12.46
N THR A 389 -14.49 10.05 -12.47
CA THR A 389 -15.34 10.36 -13.64
C THR A 389 -15.43 11.86 -13.91
N GLY A 390 -15.37 12.70 -12.87
CA GLY A 390 -15.35 14.15 -13.01
C GLY A 390 -14.09 14.66 -13.71
N VAL A 391 -12.91 14.13 -13.34
CA VAL A 391 -11.66 14.45 -14.03
C VAL A 391 -11.68 13.90 -15.47
N PHE A 392 -12.10 12.64 -15.63
CA PHE A 392 -12.25 12.00 -16.94
C PHE A 392 -13.09 12.85 -17.89
N ASN A 393 -14.31 13.19 -17.51
CA ASN A 393 -15.23 13.96 -18.36
C ASN A 393 -14.73 15.39 -18.67
N SER A 394 -13.83 15.93 -17.84
CA SER A 394 -13.26 17.27 -18.05
C SER A 394 -12.10 17.29 -19.04
N ARG A 395 -11.40 16.17 -19.22
CA ARG A 395 -10.15 16.11 -20.00
C ARG A 395 -10.18 15.12 -21.15
N ILE A 396 -10.99 14.08 -21.05
CA ILE A 396 -11.09 12.99 -22.01
C ILE A 396 -12.48 13.00 -22.62
N LYS A 397 -12.55 13.05 -23.96
CA LYS A 397 -13.84 12.98 -24.68
C LYS A 397 -14.33 11.54 -24.72
N GLY A 398 -15.60 11.34 -24.38
CA GLY A 398 -16.27 10.03 -24.48
C GLY A 398 -16.68 9.49 -23.12
N SER A 399 -16.95 8.18 -23.06
CA SER A 399 -17.30 7.47 -21.83
C SER A 399 -16.07 6.82 -21.22
N MET A 400 -15.93 6.90 -19.89
CA MET A 400 -14.86 6.20 -19.16
C MET A 400 -14.92 4.69 -19.37
N ALA A 401 -16.12 4.12 -19.55
CA ALA A 401 -16.29 2.71 -19.88
C ALA A 401 -15.62 2.32 -21.22
N ASN A 402 -15.38 3.30 -22.09
CA ASN A 402 -14.71 3.13 -23.39
C ASN A 402 -13.30 3.73 -23.41
N TYR A 403 -12.71 4.05 -22.25
CA TYR A 403 -11.36 4.59 -22.19
C TYR A 403 -10.35 3.54 -22.66
N CYS A 404 -9.50 3.88 -23.62
CA CYS A 404 -8.59 2.93 -24.28
C CYS A 404 -7.71 2.17 -23.28
N SER A 405 -7.16 2.85 -22.27
CA SER A 405 -6.31 2.23 -21.24
C SER A 405 -7.08 1.24 -20.36
N LEU A 406 -8.30 1.59 -19.95
CA LEU A 406 -9.16 0.70 -19.17
C LEU A 406 -9.59 -0.52 -20.01
N LEU A 407 -10.01 -0.30 -21.26
CA LEU A 407 -10.41 -1.37 -22.17
C LEU A 407 -9.24 -2.30 -22.53
N GLY A 408 -8.08 -1.72 -22.82
CA GLY A 408 -6.84 -2.46 -23.07
C GLY A 408 -6.46 -3.30 -21.87
N TRP A 409 -6.52 -2.71 -20.66
CA TRP A 409 -6.32 -3.45 -19.43
C TRP A 409 -7.31 -4.61 -19.26
N TYR A 410 -8.62 -4.40 -19.45
CA TYR A 410 -9.60 -5.48 -19.34
C TYR A 410 -9.33 -6.64 -20.30
N ASN A 411 -8.98 -6.32 -21.55
CA ASN A 411 -8.69 -7.31 -22.57
C ASN A 411 -7.43 -8.10 -22.22
N ASN A 412 -6.36 -7.41 -21.83
CA ASN A 412 -5.10 -8.05 -21.42
C ASN A 412 -5.26 -8.84 -20.12
N ALA A 413 -6.09 -8.36 -19.20
CA ALA A 413 -6.43 -9.03 -17.96
C ALA A 413 -7.38 -10.23 -18.17
N GLU A 414 -8.00 -10.38 -19.35
CA GLU A 414 -9.02 -11.39 -19.66
C GLU A 414 -10.28 -11.29 -18.76
N ILE A 415 -10.60 -10.09 -18.29
CA ILE A 415 -11.76 -9.82 -17.44
C ILE A 415 -12.99 -9.58 -18.33
N GLU A 416 -13.87 -10.58 -18.37
CA GLU A 416 -15.11 -10.54 -19.14
C GLU A 416 -16.20 -9.73 -18.42
N GLN A 417 -16.38 -9.98 -17.12
CA GLN A 417 -17.32 -9.25 -16.28
C GLN A 417 -16.66 -8.00 -15.73
N ARG A 418 -16.87 -6.88 -16.43
CA ARG A 418 -16.26 -5.58 -16.14
C ARG A 418 -17.00 -4.88 -14.99
N GLY A 419 -16.62 -5.18 -13.76
CA GLY A 419 -17.23 -4.68 -12.53
C GLY A 419 -17.26 -3.16 -12.43
N ILE A 420 -16.20 -2.46 -12.84
CA ILE A 420 -16.22 -0.98 -12.89
C ILE A 420 -17.31 -0.50 -13.84
N VAL A 421 -17.43 -1.09 -15.04
CA VAL A 421 -18.43 -0.65 -16.04
C VAL A 421 -19.84 -0.87 -15.50
N TYR A 422 -20.09 -2.04 -14.91
CA TYR A 422 -21.38 -2.34 -14.27
C TYR A 422 -21.70 -1.36 -13.13
N PHE A 423 -20.73 -1.10 -12.26
CA PHE A 423 -20.91 -0.16 -11.15
C PHE A 423 -21.22 1.26 -11.62
N LEU A 424 -20.51 1.77 -12.63
CA LEU A 424 -20.74 3.10 -13.18
C LEU A 424 -22.14 3.27 -13.76
N ASP A 425 -22.66 2.23 -14.40
CA ASP A 425 -24.01 2.23 -14.98
C ASP A 425 -25.09 2.22 -13.88
N VAL A 426 -25.02 1.23 -12.99
CA VAL A 426 -26.02 0.99 -11.94
C VAL A 426 -26.04 2.09 -10.88
N GLU A 427 -24.89 2.64 -10.52
CA GLU A 427 -24.75 3.62 -9.43
C GLU A 427 -24.59 5.06 -9.93
N SER A 428 -24.87 5.30 -11.23
CA SER A 428 -24.74 6.60 -11.90
C SER A 428 -25.41 7.77 -11.16
N ASP A 429 -26.63 7.57 -10.63
CA ASP A 429 -27.36 8.58 -9.86
C ASP A 429 -26.66 8.93 -8.55
N LYS A 430 -26.12 7.93 -7.83
CA LYS A 430 -25.42 8.15 -6.56
C LYS A 430 -24.05 8.77 -6.77
N ILE A 431 -23.35 8.37 -7.82
CA ILE A 431 -22.10 9.02 -8.26
C ILE A 431 -22.38 10.49 -8.59
N SER A 432 -23.44 10.76 -9.35
CA SER A 432 -23.85 12.13 -9.71
C SER A 432 -24.25 12.96 -8.48
N ALA A 433 -24.87 12.35 -7.47
CA ALA A 433 -25.17 13.01 -6.21
C ALA A 433 -23.89 13.31 -5.41
N ALA A 434 -22.96 12.35 -5.30
CA ALA A 434 -21.68 12.53 -4.63
C ALA A 434 -20.82 13.63 -5.29
N ALA A 435 -20.89 13.77 -6.61
CA ALA A 435 -20.21 14.82 -7.38
C ALA A 435 -20.68 16.24 -7.05
N LYS A 436 -21.87 16.42 -6.49
CA LYS A 436 -22.41 17.74 -6.11
C LYS A 436 -21.87 18.26 -4.79
N SER A 437 -21.21 17.42 -3.99
CA SER A 437 -20.65 17.86 -2.71
C SER A 437 -19.50 18.84 -2.94
N LEU A 438 -19.42 19.90 -2.14
CA LEU A 438 -18.36 20.91 -2.25
C LEU A 438 -16.96 20.27 -2.14
N PHE A 439 -16.81 19.30 -1.24
CA PHE A 439 -15.54 18.59 -1.06
C PHE A 439 -15.14 17.81 -2.32
N THR A 440 -16.06 17.03 -2.89
CA THR A 440 -15.83 16.28 -4.13
C THR A 440 -15.47 17.23 -5.28
N GLN A 441 -16.20 18.35 -5.42
CA GLN A 441 -15.90 19.35 -6.46
C GLN A 441 -14.51 19.97 -6.32
N MET A 442 -14.10 20.28 -5.08
CA MET A 442 -12.75 20.80 -4.81
C MET A 442 -11.67 19.77 -5.13
N GLU A 443 -11.90 18.50 -4.79
CA GLU A 443 -10.98 17.40 -5.09
C GLU A 443 -10.87 17.13 -6.58
N THR A 444 -11.99 16.99 -7.29
CA THR A 444 -12.04 16.85 -8.75
C THR A 444 -11.31 18.01 -9.42
N ARG A 445 -11.58 19.24 -8.99
CA ARG A 445 -10.93 20.42 -9.57
C ARG A 445 -9.43 20.43 -9.32
N PHE A 446 -8.98 20.02 -8.14
CA PHE A 446 -7.56 19.91 -7.89
C PHE A 446 -6.91 18.85 -8.80
N LEU A 447 -7.52 17.68 -8.95
CA LEU A 447 -6.97 16.63 -9.80
C LEU A 447 -6.97 17.00 -11.28
N ILE A 448 -7.96 17.78 -11.74
CA ILE A 448 -7.93 18.39 -13.07
C ILE A 448 -6.71 19.31 -13.22
N VAL A 449 -6.43 20.13 -12.20
CA VAL A 449 -5.27 21.05 -12.23
C VAL A 449 -3.95 20.29 -12.19
N ALA A 450 -3.86 19.26 -11.35
CA ALA A 450 -2.67 18.42 -11.25
C ALA A 450 -2.44 17.63 -12.54
N TRP A 451 -3.50 17.11 -13.16
CA TRP A 451 -3.46 16.50 -14.48
C TRP A 451 -2.86 17.45 -15.54
N ASP A 452 -3.40 18.67 -15.63
CA ASP A 452 -2.93 19.66 -16.61
C ASP A 452 -1.48 20.06 -16.34
N ALA A 453 -1.11 20.18 -15.06
CA ALA A 453 0.26 20.44 -14.66
C ALA A 453 1.19 19.31 -15.10
N MET A 454 0.81 18.05 -14.89
CA MET A 454 1.60 16.88 -15.30
C MET A 454 1.73 16.79 -16.82
N ASN A 455 0.64 16.94 -17.59
CA ASN A 455 0.72 16.97 -19.04
C ASN A 455 1.52 18.17 -19.55
N GLY A 456 1.44 19.31 -18.85
CA GLY A 456 2.26 20.48 -19.13
C GLY A 456 3.75 20.27 -18.84
N ILE A 457 4.11 19.39 -17.89
CA ILE A 457 5.50 18.98 -17.62
C ILE A 457 5.96 17.95 -18.66
N GLU A 458 5.14 16.95 -18.98
CA GLU A 458 5.44 15.90 -19.96
C GLU A 458 5.50 16.44 -21.41
N GLY A 459 4.78 17.52 -21.71
CA GLY A 459 4.80 18.22 -22.99
C GLY A 459 5.90 19.28 -23.14
N LEU A 460 6.87 19.36 -22.22
CA LEU A 460 8.02 20.25 -22.36
C LEU A 460 9.00 19.68 -23.39
N ASP A 461 8.93 20.20 -24.60
CA ASP A 461 9.91 20.01 -25.68
C ASP A 461 10.96 21.15 -25.70
N GLU A 462 11.90 21.08 -26.66
CA GLU A 462 12.98 22.08 -26.83
C GLU A 462 12.46 23.52 -27.04
N ASP A 463 11.19 23.72 -27.40
CA ASP A 463 10.59 25.05 -27.59
C ASP A 463 10.29 25.78 -26.26
N HIS A 464 10.36 25.07 -25.13
CA HIS A 464 10.20 25.60 -23.77
C HIS A 464 11.55 25.74 -23.05
N LEU A 465 12.54 26.22 -23.83
CA LEU A 465 13.97 26.13 -23.61
C LEU A 465 14.44 26.56 -22.21
N ASP A 466 13.95 27.67 -21.65
CA ASP A 466 14.45 28.19 -20.37
C ASP A 466 14.15 27.27 -19.17
N TYR A 467 13.02 26.55 -19.21
CA TYR A 467 12.56 25.70 -18.12
C TYR A 467 13.01 24.25 -18.31
N TYR A 468 12.94 23.75 -19.55
CA TYR A 468 13.57 22.50 -19.93
C TYR A 468 15.06 22.54 -19.62
N GLN A 469 15.77 23.64 -19.94
CA GLN A 469 17.17 23.82 -19.55
C GLN A 469 17.36 23.99 -18.05
N ALA A 470 16.47 24.63 -17.29
CA ALA A 470 16.60 24.72 -15.83
C ALA A 470 16.39 23.37 -15.14
N ILE A 471 15.40 22.59 -15.58
CA ILE A 471 15.16 21.22 -15.10
C ILE A 471 16.33 20.32 -15.54
N LYS A 472 16.68 20.31 -16.82
CA LYS A 472 17.78 19.52 -17.38
C LYS A 472 19.13 19.86 -16.74
N ALA A 473 19.46 21.14 -16.57
CA ALA A 473 20.70 21.58 -15.89
C ALA A 473 20.73 21.17 -14.41
N ALA A 474 19.58 21.20 -13.72
CA ALA A 474 19.48 20.69 -12.35
C ALA A 474 19.59 19.16 -12.29
N PHE A 475 19.20 18.44 -13.36
CA PHE A 475 19.35 16.99 -13.47
C PHE A 475 20.76 16.56 -13.90
N ASP A 476 21.46 17.38 -14.67
CA ASP A 476 22.80 17.13 -15.21
C ASP A 476 23.92 17.63 -14.28
N SER A 477 23.60 18.47 -13.29
CA SER A 477 24.52 18.77 -12.19
C SER A 477 24.62 17.58 -11.25
N GLU A 478 25.82 16.98 -11.13
CA GLU A 478 26.09 15.79 -10.31
C GLU A 478 25.96 16.00 -8.78
N GLU A 479 25.40 17.11 -8.28
CA GLU A 479 25.21 17.34 -6.84
C GLU A 479 23.73 17.50 -6.40
N PRO A 480 23.17 16.56 -5.61
CA PRO A 480 21.79 16.58 -5.11
C PRO A 480 21.40 17.77 -4.20
N GLU A 481 22.38 18.54 -3.69
CA GLU A 481 22.17 19.68 -2.78
C GLU A 481 21.59 20.91 -3.51
N ASP A 482 21.90 21.11 -4.79
CA ASP A 482 21.43 22.27 -5.56
C ASP A 482 20.00 22.11 -6.08
N ILE A 483 19.56 20.88 -6.36
CA ILE A 483 18.16 20.52 -6.68
C ILE A 483 17.20 20.97 -5.56
N LYS A 484 17.66 20.94 -4.30
CA LYS A 484 16.88 21.34 -3.12
C LYS A 484 16.73 22.85 -2.95
N LYS A 485 17.54 23.68 -3.64
CA LYS A 485 17.76 25.08 -3.29
C LYS A 485 17.15 26.12 -4.24
N HIS A 486 15.97 25.85 -4.84
CA HIS A 486 14.91 26.83 -5.21
C HIS A 486 14.45 26.82 -6.68
N GLN A 487 15.16 26.23 -7.65
CA GLN A 487 14.75 26.39 -9.06
C GLN A 487 13.53 25.54 -9.44
N ILE A 488 13.58 24.22 -9.27
CA ILE A 488 12.48 23.32 -9.68
C ILE A 488 11.20 23.57 -8.87
N GLY A 489 11.31 23.90 -7.58
CA GLY A 489 10.15 24.21 -6.74
C GLY A 489 9.39 25.46 -7.19
N GLU A 490 10.10 26.54 -7.52
CA GLU A 490 9.47 27.75 -8.09
C GLU A 490 8.90 27.47 -9.48
N ALA A 491 9.59 26.63 -10.24
CA ALA A 491 9.16 26.14 -11.54
C ALA A 491 7.83 25.37 -11.46
N VAL A 492 7.70 24.41 -10.55
CA VAL A 492 6.46 23.64 -10.32
C VAL A 492 5.34 24.55 -9.80
N LYS A 493 5.63 25.45 -8.85
CA LYS A 493 4.65 26.45 -8.38
C LYS A 493 4.09 27.30 -9.53
N LYS A 494 4.94 27.76 -10.45
CA LYS A 494 4.51 28.52 -11.62
C LYS A 494 3.58 27.71 -12.54
N ILE A 495 3.82 26.41 -12.72
CA ILE A 495 2.93 25.54 -13.49
C ILE A 495 1.56 25.44 -12.79
N PHE A 496 1.53 25.13 -11.49
CA PHE A 496 0.27 25.08 -10.73
C PHE A 496 -0.49 26.41 -10.75
N HIS A 497 0.18 27.55 -10.60
CA HIS A 497 -0.45 28.88 -10.67
C HIS A 497 -0.96 29.26 -12.07
N ARG A 498 -0.33 28.77 -13.16
CA ARG A 498 -0.82 28.99 -14.53
C ARG A 498 -2.13 28.25 -14.81
N VAL A 499 -2.29 27.07 -14.21
CA VAL A 499 -3.47 26.22 -14.41
C VAL A 499 -4.62 26.68 -13.51
N ASP A 500 -4.36 27.12 -12.27
CA ASP A 500 -5.37 27.75 -11.41
C ASP A 500 -4.76 28.75 -10.41
N PRO A 501 -5.02 30.06 -10.56
CA PRO A 501 -4.43 31.10 -9.69
C PRO A 501 -4.90 31.05 -8.24
N ARG A 502 -5.89 30.21 -7.89
CA ARG A 502 -6.36 30.03 -6.51
C ARG A 502 -5.60 28.96 -5.72
N MET A 503 -4.73 28.17 -6.34
CA MET A 503 -4.09 27.03 -5.67
C MET A 503 -2.76 27.44 -5.06
N VAL A 504 -2.59 27.21 -3.75
CA VAL A 504 -1.33 27.50 -3.05
C VAL A 504 -0.58 26.20 -2.81
N VAL A 505 0.52 26.03 -3.54
CA VAL A 505 1.33 24.81 -3.53
C VAL A 505 2.70 25.07 -2.93
N GLN A 506 3.13 24.20 -2.01
CA GLN A 506 4.52 24.09 -1.58
C GLN A 506 5.10 22.75 -2.07
N PRO A 507 5.90 22.76 -3.15
CA PRO A 507 6.55 21.55 -3.63
C PRO A 507 7.80 21.25 -2.78
N LYS A 508 8.00 19.97 -2.49
CA LYS A 508 9.24 19.37 -2.01
C LYS A 508 9.60 18.27 -3.01
N ILE A 509 10.86 18.21 -3.41
CA ILE A 509 11.31 17.27 -4.44
C ILE A 509 12.11 16.19 -3.75
N ASN A 510 11.72 14.93 -3.98
CA ASN A 510 12.53 13.80 -3.60
C ASN A 510 12.91 13.09 -4.90
N VAL A 511 14.19 13.11 -5.27
CA VAL A 511 14.66 12.30 -6.40
C VAL A 511 14.82 10.87 -5.90
N LEU A 512 14.07 9.93 -6.48
CA LEU A 512 14.16 8.52 -6.14
C LEU A 512 14.16 7.73 -7.45
N SER A 513 15.26 7.02 -7.68
CA SER A 513 15.59 6.14 -8.81
C SER A 513 16.22 6.79 -10.06
N GLN A 514 17.33 6.18 -10.50
CA GLN A 514 17.83 6.25 -11.87
C GLN A 514 17.29 5.00 -12.57
N ALA A 515 16.51 5.17 -13.64
CA ALA A 515 16.13 4.04 -14.49
C ALA A 515 17.22 3.80 -15.55
N ASP A 516 17.58 2.53 -15.75
CA ASP A 516 18.45 2.09 -16.85
C ASP A 516 17.71 2.27 -18.20
N ALA A 517 17.88 3.44 -18.83
CA ALA A 517 17.61 3.71 -20.25
C ALA A 517 17.83 5.20 -20.65
N GLY A 518 18.45 6.03 -19.81
CA GLY A 518 18.58 7.47 -20.07
C GLY A 518 17.32 8.29 -19.76
N GLN A 519 16.31 7.69 -19.11
CA GLN A 519 15.10 8.37 -18.63
C GLN A 519 15.16 8.54 -17.10
N LYS A 520 14.72 9.70 -16.58
CA LYS A 520 14.66 9.97 -15.13
C LYS A 520 13.21 10.05 -14.67
N GLU A 521 12.88 9.37 -13.59
CA GLU A 521 11.57 9.48 -12.93
C GLU A 521 11.68 10.44 -11.74
N ILE A 522 10.74 11.38 -11.59
CA ILE A 522 10.76 12.39 -10.53
C ILE A 522 9.55 12.25 -9.64
N PHE A 523 9.80 12.17 -8.32
CA PHE A 523 8.76 12.35 -7.31
C PHE A 523 8.71 13.80 -6.83
N LEU A 524 7.54 14.41 -6.98
CA LEU A 524 7.24 15.76 -6.49
C LEU A 524 6.21 15.66 -5.36
N ASP A 525 6.65 15.84 -4.12
CA ASP A 525 5.74 16.04 -3.00
C ASP A 525 5.12 17.45 -3.11
N VAL A 526 3.87 17.57 -3.52
CA VAL A 526 3.12 18.81 -3.54
C VAL A 526 2.26 18.92 -2.28
N LYS A 527 2.52 19.91 -1.42
CA LYS A 527 1.60 20.24 -0.33
C LYS A 527 0.60 21.28 -0.82
N ASP A 528 -0.69 20.91 -0.85
CA ASP A 528 -1.79 21.85 -0.99
C ASP A 528 -2.03 22.51 0.37
N LEU A 529 -1.72 23.79 0.47
CA LEU A 529 -1.85 24.55 1.71
C LEU A 529 -3.30 24.89 2.05
N LEU A 530 -4.21 24.91 1.07
CA LEU A 530 -5.64 25.17 1.29
C LEU A 530 -6.35 23.95 1.86
N ARG A 531 -5.99 22.76 1.40
CA ARG A 531 -6.57 21.50 1.87
C ARG A 531 -5.76 20.84 2.99
N ASN A 532 -4.62 21.43 3.36
CA ASN A 532 -3.61 20.87 4.26
C ASN A 532 -3.34 19.38 3.95
N THR A 533 -3.17 19.07 2.66
CA THR A 533 -2.96 17.71 2.16
C THR A 533 -1.65 17.67 1.38
N LYS A 534 -0.91 16.58 1.52
CA LYS A 534 0.28 16.27 0.74
C LYS A 534 -0.08 15.32 -0.41
N TYR A 535 0.50 15.57 -1.58
CA TYR A 535 0.34 14.83 -2.82
C TYR A 535 1.72 14.39 -3.30
N SER A 536 1.83 13.19 -3.87
CA SER A 536 3.05 12.77 -4.57
C SER A 536 2.74 12.73 -6.06
N LEU A 537 3.22 13.71 -6.83
CA LEU A 537 3.18 13.64 -8.29
C LEU A 537 4.36 12.80 -8.76
N TRP A 538 4.12 12.00 -9.79
CA TRP A 538 5.16 11.23 -10.41
C TRP A 538 5.19 11.54 -11.90
N CYS A 539 6.36 11.94 -12.39
CA CYS A 539 6.56 12.36 -13.77
C CYS A 539 7.81 11.67 -14.31
N ARG A 540 7.78 11.30 -15.60
CA ARG A 540 8.96 10.86 -16.32
C ARG A 540 9.52 12.02 -17.15
N LEU A 541 10.81 12.30 -17.01
CA LEU A 541 11.54 13.18 -17.92
C LEU A 541 12.23 12.35 -18.99
N SER A 542 11.98 12.74 -20.24
CA SER A 542 12.65 12.22 -21.44
C SER A 542 13.96 12.92 -21.75
#